data_AF-A0A3A8EDZ7-F1
#
_entry.id   AF-A0A3A8EDZ7-F1
#
_cell.length_a   1.000
_cell.length_b   1.000
_cell.length_c   1.000
_cell.angle_alpha   90.00
_cell.angle_beta   90.00
_cell.angle_gamma   90.00
#
_symmetry.space_group_name_H-M   'P 1'
#
loop_
_entity.id
_entity.type
_entity.pdbx_description
1 polymer ?
#
loop_
_entity_poly.entity_id
_entity_poly.type
_entity_poly.pdbx_seq_one_letter_code
_entity_poly.pdbx_strand_id
1 'polypeptide(L)'
;MLTLLKNAIKLINYNFFATFKSLMIFIISQKKICLSSVADSLKIWFIHEMTHVWQYQLGLKNWWHGIVHGCKLDYSIEEFSKDLQHNKERAYNTDISGRDSSKNFNEFNMEQQAVIIELWFDAMYLQSYPNNKTAKHHIQGIKLQGYLMNILQKFLKNPKDKSLLPENH
;
A
#
# COMPACT_ATOMS: atom_id res chain seq x y z
N MET A 1 13.53 -13.31 -3.61
CA MET A 1 12.48 -12.84 -2.68
C MET A 1 13.04 -12.49 -1.30
N LEU A 2 13.54 -13.46 -0.52
CA LEU A 2 14.20 -13.21 0.79
C LEU A 2 15.40 -12.25 0.72
N THR A 3 16.18 -12.28 -0.36
CA THR A 3 17.36 -11.41 -0.53
C THR A 3 16.99 -9.94 -0.77
N LEU A 4 15.86 -9.67 -1.43
CA LEU A 4 15.33 -8.32 -1.65
C LEU A 4 14.78 -7.73 -0.34
N LEU A 5 14.03 -8.54 0.43
CA LEU A 5 13.55 -8.17 1.75
C LEU A 5 14.71 -7.90 2.73
N LYS A 6 15.72 -8.78 2.76
CA LYS A 6 16.92 -8.61 3.59
C LYS A 6 17.69 -7.34 3.24
N ASN A 7 17.79 -7.00 1.96
CA ASN A 7 18.45 -5.77 1.52
C ASN A 7 17.62 -4.52 1.83
N ALA A 8 16.29 -4.57 1.70
CA ALA A 8 15.38 -3.51 2.11
C ALA A 8 15.50 -3.23 3.62
N ILE A 9 15.49 -4.28 4.44
CA ILE A 9 15.70 -4.20 5.90
C ILE A 9 17.08 -3.62 6.25
N LYS A 10 18.13 -3.97 5.48
CA LYS A 10 19.49 -3.42 5.69
C LYS A 10 19.59 -1.92 5.39
N LEU A 11 18.73 -1.39 4.51
CA LEU A 11 18.64 0.06 4.21
C LEU A 11 17.86 0.85 5.26
N ILE A 12 16.97 0.19 6.00
CA ILE A 12 16.20 0.83 7.08
C ILE A 12 17.13 1.32 8.22
N ASN A 13 18.33 0.73 8.35
CA ASN A 13 19.31 1.08 9.39
C ASN A 13 20.25 2.26 9.06
N TYR A 14 20.22 2.83 7.85
CA TYR A 14 21.08 3.97 7.50
C TYR A 14 20.23 5.14 6.99
N ASN A 15 19.99 6.11 7.87
CA ASN A 15 19.50 7.47 7.57
C ASN A 15 18.18 7.58 6.79
N PHE A 16 17.13 6.88 7.24
CA PHE A 16 15.76 6.99 6.73
C PHE A 16 15.03 8.23 7.30
N PHE A 17 15.58 9.43 7.10
CA PHE A 17 14.97 10.69 7.51
C PHE A 17 14.94 11.68 6.35
N ALA A 18 14.00 11.45 5.45
CA ALA A 18 13.35 12.51 4.68
C ALA A 18 11.90 12.02 4.45
N THR A 19 10.93 12.92 4.57
CA THR A 19 9.47 12.68 4.50
C THR A 19 9.07 11.51 3.58
N PHE A 20 8.00 10.76 3.88
CA PHE A 20 7.51 9.66 3.03
C PHE A 20 7.44 10.08 1.54
N LYS A 21 7.08 11.35 1.25
CA LYS A 21 7.18 11.99 -0.06
C LYS A 21 8.62 12.10 -0.62
N SER A 22 9.58 12.59 0.16
CA SER A 22 10.99 12.63 -0.23
C SER A 22 11.63 11.25 -0.30
N LEU A 23 11.17 10.26 0.48
CA LEU A 23 11.59 8.87 0.35
C LEU A 23 11.00 8.22 -0.92
N MET A 24 9.72 8.48 -1.24
CA MET A 24 9.11 8.07 -2.50
C MET A 24 9.89 8.63 -3.69
N ILE A 25 10.24 9.92 -3.66
CA ILE A 25 11.06 10.58 -4.70
C ILE A 25 12.51 10.06 -4.67
N PHE A 26 13.10 9.87 -3.49
CA PHE A 26 14.47 9.37 -3.33
C PHE A 26 14.60 7.92 -3.78
N ILE A 27 13.65 7.02 -3.51
CA ILE A 27 13.70 5.63 -4.00
C ILE A 27 13.51 5.58 -5.52
N ILE A 28 12.67 6.45 -6.09
CA ILE A 28 12.56 6.65 -7.55
C ILE A 28 13.87 7.23 -8.13
N SER A 29 14.61 8.05 -7.36
CA SER A 29 15.78 8.81 -7.82
C SER A 29 17.15 8.19 -7.51
N GLN A 30 17.31 7.35 -6.47
CA GLN A 30 18.60 7.07 -5.82
C GLN A 30 19.04 5.62 -5.81
N LYS A 31 18.42 4.74 -6.59
CA LYS A 31 19.03 3.45 -6.88
C LYS A 31 19.05 3.17 -8.36
N LYS A 32 20.23 2.75 -8.83
CA LYS A 32 20.45 1.85 -9.96
C LYS A 32 19.72 0.50 -9.76
N ILE A 33 18.45 0.51 -9.40
CA ILE A 33 17.48 -0.50 -9.79
C ILE A 33 16.69 0.24 -10.86
N CYS A 34 16.89 -0.12 -12.13
CA CYS A 34 16.00 0.36 -13.17
C CYS A 34 14.59 -0.19 -12.87
N LEU A 35 13.80 0.52 -12.05
CA LEU A 35 12.38 0.25 -11.90
C LEU A 35 11.66 0.39 -13.26
N SER A 36 12.28 1.10 -14.22
CA SER A 36 11.86 1.16 -15.62
C SER A 36 11.75 -0.21 -16.30
N SER A 37 12.48 -1.24 -15.84
CA SER A 37 12.44 -2.61 -16.39
C SER A 37 11.78 -3.64 -15.48
N VAL A 38 11.28 -3.22 -14.31
CA VAL A 38 10.62 -4.11 -13.34
C VAL A 38 9.12 -4.16 -13.63
N ALA A 39 8.54 -5.36 -13.64
CA ALA A 39 7.11 -5.58 -13.83
C ALA A 39 6.28 -4.70 -12.87
N ASP A 40 5.22 -4.07 -13.39
CA ASP A 40 4.43 -3.10 -12.63
C ASP A 40 3.78 -3.70 -11.38
N SER A 41 3.42 -4.99 -11.43
CA SER A 41 2.96 -5.76 -10.27
C SER A 41 3.97 -5.78 -9.12
N LEU A 42 5.28 -5.80 -9.41
CA LEU A 42 6.31 -5.76 -8.36
C LEU A 42 6.43 -4.37 -7.73
N LYS A 43 6.14 -3.30 -8.49
CA LYS A 43 6.12 -1.93 -7.95
C LYS A 43 4.92 -1.72 -7.02
N ILE A 44 3.75 -2.20 -7.43
CA ILE A 44 2.52 -2.16 -6.63
C ILE A 44 2.72 -2.92 -5.33
N TRP A 45 3.15 -4.19 -5.42
CA TRP A 45 3.49 -5.00 -4.25
C TRP A 45 4.55 -4.33 -3.35
N PHE A 46 5.58 -3.73 -3.93
CA PHE A 46 6.59 -3.04 -3.12
C PHE A 46 5.99 -1.88 -2.32
N ILE A 47 5.08 -1.10 -2.90
CA ILE A 47 4.40 0.00 -2.20
C ILE A 47 3.47 -0.51 -1.10
N HIS A 48 2.81 -1.64 -1.33
CA HIS A 48 2.08 -2.36 -0.28
C HIS A 48 2.96 -2.61 0.95
N GLU A 49 4.10 -3.27 0.75
CA GLU A 49 5.03 -3.60 1.83
C GLU A 49 5.61 -2.36 2.51
N MET A 50 5.86 -1.29 1.75
CA MET A 50 6.33 -0.02 2.32
C MET A 50 5.29 0.67 3.20
N THR A 51 4.00 0.42 2.97
CA THR A 51 2.93 0.86 3.88
C THR A 51 3.06 0.19 5.25
N HIS A 52 3.39 -1.10 5.28
CA HIS A 52 3.62 -1.80 6.54
C HIS A 52 4.87 -1.33 7.26
N VAL A 53 5.95 -1.03 6.53
CA VAL A 53 7.13 -0.39 7.12
C VAL A 53 6.77 0.96 7.74
N TRP A 54 5.95 1.76 7.08
CA TRP A 54 5.44 3.02 7.60
C TRP A 54 4.63 2.83 8.90
N GLN A 55 3.68 1.88 8.90
CA GLN A 55 2.87 1.55 10.08
C GLN A 55 3.77 1.14 11.26
N TYR A 56 4.75 0.24 11.02
CA TYR A 56 5.70 -0.21 12.02
C TYR A 56 6.52 0.96 12.60
N GLN A 57 7.05 1.83 11.75
CA GLN A 57 7.84 2.99 12.18
C GLN A 57 7.07 3.97 13.07
N LEU A 58 5.75 4.09 12.87
CA LEU A 58 4.91 4.94 13.70
C LEU A 58 4.47 4.30 15.03
N GLY A 59 4.76 3.01 15.21
CA GLY A 59 4.55 2.29 16.46
C GLY A 59 3.48 1.19 16.40
N LEU A 60 3.09 0.73 15.21
CA LEU A 60 2.22 -0.45 15.06
C LEU A 60 2.99 -1.72 15.46
N LYS A 61 2.91 -2.11 16.74
CA LYS A 61 3.74 -3.18 17.35
C LYS A 61 3.36 -4.59 16.88
N ASN A 62 2.12 -4.80 16.43
CA ASN A 62 1.57 -6.12 16.13
C ASN A 62 1.84 -6.59 14.68
N TRP A 63 2.63 -5.87 13.89
CA TRP A 63 2.99 -6.22 12.50
C TRP A 63 3.65 -7.59 12.37
N TRP A 64 4.53 -7.98 13.30
CA TRP A 64 5.15 -9.31 13.26
C TRP A 64 4.14 -10.42 13.54
N HIS A 65 3.13 -10.17 14.36
CA HIS A 65 2.01 -11.11 14.50
C HIS A 65 1.10 -11.07 13.26
N GLY A 66 0.92 -9.95 12.57
CA GLY A 66 0.18 -9.85 11.31
C GLY A 66 0.84 -10.60 10.16
N ILE A 67 2.15 -10.54 9.99
CA ILE A 67 2.85 -11.36 8.97
C ILE A 67 2.88 -12.85 9.38
N VAL A 68 3.13 -13.15 10.66
CA VAL A 68 3.32 -14.53 11.13
C VAL A 68 2.00 -15.27 11.38
N HIS A 69 0.96 -14.57 11.83
CA HIS A 69 -0.40 -15.10 12.08
C HIS A 69 -1.43 -14.69 11.04
N GLY A 70 -1.22 -13.62 10.26
CA GLY A 70 -2.00 -13.35 9.05
C GLY A 70 -1.96 -14.54 8.10
N CYS A 71 -0.87 -15.30 8.07
CA CYS A 71 -0.85 -16.58 7.36
C CYS A 71 -1.89 -17.64 7.83
N LYS A 72 -2.70 -17.46 8.89
CA LYS A 72 -3.51 -18.57 9.45
C LYS A 72 -4.97 -18.35 9.89
N LEU A 73 -5.53 -17.14 9.98
CA LEU A 73 -6.93 -17.03 10.47
C LEU A 73 -7.97 -16.35 9.55
N ASP A 74 -7.60 -15.37 8.72
CA ASP A 74 -8.56 -14.66 7.83
C ASP A 74 -8.14 -14.69 6.33
N TYR A 75 -7.06 -15.40 6.03
CA TYR A 75 -6.54 -15.58 4.66
C TYR A 75 -7.09 -16.84 3.95
N SER A 76 -7.90 -17.63 4.64
CA SER A 76 -8.49 -18.84 4.07
C SER A 76 -9.81 -18.60 3.34
N ILE A 77 -10.40 -17.40 3.50
CA ILE A 77 -11.67 -17.04 2.87
C ILE A 77 -11.40 -15.92 1.87
N GLU A 78 -11.35 -16.31 0.61
CA GLU A 78 -11.32 -15.38 -0.51
C GLU A 78 -12.75 -14.97 -0.87
N GLU A 79 -12.94 -13.67 -1.07
CA GLU A 79 -14.18 -13.11 -1.61
C GLU A 79 -13.83 -12.16 -2.76
N PHE A 80 -14.79 -11.91 -3.64
CA PHE A 80 -14.57 -10.97 -4.74
C PHE A 80 -14.36 -9.54 -4.20
N SER A 81 -13.16 -9.01 -4.41
CA SER A 81 -12.83 -7.63 -4.08
C SER A 81 -13.40 -6.68 -5.13
N LYS A 82 -14.28 -5.76 -4.73
CA LYS A 82 -14.81 -4.73 -5.63
C LYS A 82 -13.73 -3.74 -6.05
N ASP A 83 -12.84 -3.36 -5.14
CA ASP A 83 -11.81 -2.37 -5.44
C ASP A 83 -10.58 -2.97 -6.15
N LEU A 84 -10.31 -4.28 -6.00
CA LEU A 84 -9.23 -4.96 -6.72
C LEU A 84 -9.68 -5.73 -7.96
N GLN A 85 -10.99 -5.94 -8.15
CA GLN A 85 -11.59 -6.60 -9.31
C GLN A 85 -11.13 -8.07 -9.53
N HIS A 86 -10.80 -8.76 -8.44
CA HIS A 86 -10.49 -10.19 -8.39
C HIS A 86 -10.76 -10.76 -6.99
N ASN A 87 -10.75 -12.09 -6.85
CA ASN A 87 -10.86 -12.72 -5.54
C ASN A 87 -9.61 -12.43 -4.71
N LYS A 88 -9.81 -11.98 -3.48
CA LYS A 88 -8.75 -11.66 -2.54
C LYS A 88 -9.22 -12.01 -1.14
N GLU A 89 -8.28 -12.26 -0.24
CA GLU A 89 -8.58 -12.58 1.14
C GLU A 89 -9.36 -11.44 1.78
N ARG A 90 -10.35 -11.78 2.62
CA ARG A 90 -11.26 -10.79 3.21
C ARG A 90 -10.53 -9.63 3.91
N ALA A 91 -9.38 -9.89 4.48
CA ALA A 91 -8.51 -8.88 5.10
C ALA A 91 -8.12 -7.74 4.15
N TYR A 92 -8.00 -7.99 2.84
CA TYR A 92 -7.67 -7.00 1.80
C TYR A 92 -8.89 -6.33 1.18
N ASN A 93 -10.10 -6.82 1.44
CA ASN A 93 -11.29 -6.37 0.73
C ASN A 93 -11.73 -4.99 1.21
N THR A 94 -11.74 -4.05 0.27
CA THR A 94 -12.35 -2.72 0.43
C THR A 94 -13.46 -2.52 -0.60
N ASP A 95 -14.41 -1.65 -0.26
CA ASP A 95 -15.42 -1.11 -1.19
C ASP A 95 -15.59 0.39 -0.91
N ILE A 96 -14.56 1.16 -1.29
CA ILE A 96 -14.43 2.59 -0.96
C ILE A 96 -15.43 3.50 -1.70
N SER A 97 -16.02 3.01 -2.79
CA SER A 97 -17.15 3.69 -3.45
C SER A 97 -18.52 3.29 -2.90
N GLY A 98 -18.57 2.26 -2.04
CA GLY A 98 -19.80 1.66 -1.52
C GLY A 98 -19.77 1.58 0.00
N ARG A 99 -19.61 0.37 0.54
CA ARG A 99 -19.74 0.10 1.98
C ARG A 99 -18.80 0.92 2.88
N ASP A 100 -17.63 1.29 2.35
CA ASP A 100 -16.57 1.98 3.08
C ASP A 100 -16.49 3.47 2.72
N SER A 101 -17.46 4.01 1.96
CA SER A 101 -17.42 5.38 1.42
C SER A 101 -17.39 6.49 2.47
N SER A 102 -17.83 6.22 3.69
CA SER A 102 -17.78 7.17 4.81
C SER A 102 -16.59 6.99 5.74
N LYS A 103 -15.75 5.95 5.53
CA LYS A 103 -14.62 5.66 6.41
C LYS A 103 -13.47 6.63 6.18
N ASN A 104 -12.86 7.06 7.28
CA ASN A 104 -11.56 7.68 7.30
C ASN A 104 -10.46 6.63 7.15
N PHE A 105 -9.25 7.07 6.76
CA PHE A 105 -8.12 6.18 6.51
C PHE A 105 -7.75 5.28 7.71
N ASN A 106 -7.88 5.77 8.94
CA ASN A 106 -7.59 5.04 10.17
C ASN A 106 -8.67 4.02 10.56
N GLU A 107 -9.85 4.06 9.95
CA GLU A 107 -10.93 3.08 10.16
C GLU A 107 -10.75 1.81 9.30
N PHE A 108 -9.74 1.79 8.43
CA PHE A 108 -9.32 0.62 7.68
C PHE A 108 -8.27 -0.19 8.45
N ASN A 109 -8.30 -1.51 8.28
CA ASN A 109 -7.30 -2.39 8.87
C ASN A 109 -5.92 -2.21 8.18
N MET A 110 -4.89 -2.85 8.73
CA MET A 110 -3.51 -2.74 8.26
C MET A 110 -3.33 -3.03 6.76
N GLU A 111 -3.94 -4.12 6.27
CA GLU A 111 -3.86 -4.59 4.89
C GLU A 111 -4.71 -3.72 3.94
N GLN A 112 -5.90 -3.32 4.38
CA GLN A 112 -6.77 -2.41 3.63
C GLN A 112 -6.12 -1.04 3.42
N GLN A 113 -5.42 -0.52 4.43
CA GLN A 113 -4.63 0.71 4.28
C GLN A 113 -3.54 0.57 3.20
N ALA A 114 -2.87 -0.59 3.15
CA ALA A 114 -1.86 -0.89 2.13
C ALA A 114 -2.48 -1.00 0.73
N VAL A 115 -3.65 -1.65 0.60
CA VAL A 115 -4.45 -1.71 -0.65
C VAL A 115 -4.86 -0.31 -1.13
N ILE A 116 -5.32 0.56 -0.23
CA ILE A 116 -5.71 1.93 -0.59
C ILE A 116 -4.50 2.72 -1.12
N ILE A 117 -3.34 2.59 -0.46
CA ILE A 117 -2.11 3.28 -0.88
C ILE A 117 -1.57 2.70 -2.21
N GLU A 118 -1.60 1.39 -2.41
CA GLU A 118 -1.11 0.77 -3.66
C GLU A 118 -2.00 1.11 -4.86
N LEU A 119 -3.34 1.14 -4.69
CA LEU A 119 -4.29 1.58 -5.72
C LEU A 119 -4.07 3.03 -6.11
N TRP A 120 -3.87 3.91 -5.11
CA TRP A 120 -3.55 5.31 -5.35
C TRP A 120 -2.22 5.47 -6.09
N PHE A 121 -1.18 4.74 -5.66
CA PHE A 121 0.13 4.82 -6.29
C PHE A 121 0.10 4.38 -7.75
N ASP A 122 -0.55 3.25 -8.03
CA ASP A 122 -0.74 2.74 -9.39
C ASP A 122 -1.44 3.77 -10.29
N ALA A 123 -2.57 4.30 -9.81
CA ALA A 123 -3.36 5.30 -10.52
C ALA A 123 -2.58 6.59 -10.80
N MET A 124 -1.73 7.04 -9.87
CA MET A 124 -1.03 8.33 -9.97
C MET A 124 0.30 8.26 -10.73
N TYR A 125 1.02 7.14 -10.65
CA TYR A 125 2.43 7.09 -11.05
C TYR A 125 2.76 6.06 -12.13
N LEU A 126 1.87 5.12 -12.42
CA LEU A 126 2.17 4.03 -13.35
C LEU A 126 1.39 4.10 -14.68
N GLN A 127 0.78 5.24 -15.01
CA GLN A 127 -0.03 5.45 -16.24
C GLN A 127 0.78 5.37 -17.54
N SER A 128 2.07 5.71 -17.50
CA SER A 128 2.94 5.75 -18.67
C SER A 128 3.45 4.37 -19.10
N TYR A 129 3.20 3.31 -18.32
CA TYR A 129 3.66 1.97 -18.60
C TYR A 129 2.67 1.21 -19.52
N PRO A 130 3.12 0.70 -20.68
CA PRO A 130 2.23 0.20 -21.74
C PRO A 130 1.38 -1.01 -21.31
N ASN A 131 1.91 -1.89 -20.47
CA ASN A 131 1.19 -3.06 -19.97
C ASN A 131 0.18 -2.73 -18.86
N ASN A 132 0.28 -1.54 -18.26
CA ASN A 132 -0.51 -1.16 -17.11
C ASN A 132 -1.86 -0.55 -17.51
N LYS A 133 -1.94 0.11 -18.67
CA LYS A 133 -3.18 0.74 -19.17
C LYS A 133 -4.36 -0.22 -19.32
N THR A 134 -4.07 -1.51 -19.53
CA THR A 134 -5.07 -2.57 -19.66
C THR A 134 -5.23 -3.42 -18.40
N ALA A 135 -4.41 -3.20 -17.38
CA ALA A 135 -4.49 -3.96 -16.14
C ALA A 135 -5.76 -3.56 -15.37
N LYS A 136 -6.54 -4.55 -14.93
CA LYS A 136 -7.78 -4.33 -14.17
C LYS A 136 -7.55 -3.46 -12.94
N HIS A 137 -6.45 -3.73 -12.21
CA HIS A 137 -6.03 -2.98 -11.04
C HIS A 137 -5.83 -1.48 -11.34
N HIS A 138 -5.09 -1.18 -12.41
CA HIS A 138 -4.82 0.19 -12.83
C HIS A 138 -6.07 0.95 -13.27
N ILE A 139 -6.90 0.31 -14.11
CA ILE A 139 -8.18 0.87 -14.54
C ILE A 139 -9.06 1.18 -13.32
N GLN A 140 -9.06 0.30 -12.33
CA GLN A 140 -9.86 0.46 -11.12
C GLN A 140 -9.31 1.58 -10.23
N GLY A 141 -7.99 1.67 -10.05
CA GLY A 141 -7.35 2.79 -9.33
C GLY A 141 -7.69 4.15 -9.96
N ILE A 142 -7.68 4.25 -11.29
CA ILE A 142 -8.09 5.47 -12.01
C ILE A 142 -9.56 5.79 -11.74
N LYS A 143 -10.47 4.80 -11.83
CA LYS A 143 -11.90 5.01 -11.54
C LYS A 143 -12.15 5.49 -10.11
N LEU A 144 -11.38 4.97 -9.16
CA LEU A 144 -11.53 5.27 -7.74
C LEU A 144 -10.72 6.48 -7.27
N GLN A 145 -9.97 7.15 -8.15
CA GLN A 145 -9.00 8.19 -7.81
C GLN A 145 -9.57 9.28 -6.90
N GLY A 146 -10.81 9.74 -7.13
CA GLY A 146 -11.47 10.73 -6.28
C GLY A 146 -11.68 10.26 -4.84
N TYR A 147 -12.14 9.02 -4.66
CA TYR A 147 -12.32 8.40 -3.35
C TYR A 147 -10.98 8.19 -2.64
N LEU A 148 -9.98 7.68 -3.37
CA LEU A 148 -8.62 7.45 -2.86
C LEU A 148 -8.00 8.76 -2.37
N MET A 149 -8.09 9.83 -3.15
CA MET A 149 -7.58 11.15 -2.78
C MET A 149 -8.28 11.72 -1.54
N ASN A 150 -9.59 11.50 -1.39
CA ASN A 150 -10.35 11.94 -0.23
C ASN A 150 -9.95 11.18 1.04
N ILE A 151 -9.84 9.85 0.95
CA ILE A 151 -9.41 9.00 2.07
C ILE A 151 -7.98 9.36 2.51
N LEU A 152 -7.07 9.50 1.53
CA LEU A 152 -5.65 9.73 1.78
C LEU A 152 -5.29 11.19 2.07
N GLN A 153 -6.24 12.13 2.05
CA GLN A 153 -5.95 13.57 2.16
C GLN A 153 -5.08 13.92 3.40
N LYS A 154 -5.40 13.32 4.56
CA LYS A 154 -4.67 13.56 5.82
C LYS A 154 -3.29 12.89 5.79
N PHE A 155 -3.22 11.68 5.25
CA PHE A 155 -1.98 10.93 5.06
C PHE A 155 -1.00 11.66 4.13
N LEU A 156 -1.48 12.14 2.98
CA LEU A 156 -0.66 12.88 2.01
C LEU A 156 -0.18 14.22 2.57
N LYS A 157 -0.97 14.84 3.45
CA LYS A 157 -0.59 16.08 4.14
C LYS A 157 0.46 15.83 5.22
N ASN A 158 0.27 14.82 6.06
CA ASN A 158 1.20 14.49 7.14
C ASN A 158 1.26 12.97 7.38
N PRO A 159 2.16 12.26 6.70
CA PRO A 159 2.33 10.82 6.89
C PRO A 159 2.99 10.50 8.24
N LYS A 160 3.40 11.47 9.06
CA LYS A 160 3.94 11.20 10.40
C LYS A 160 2.86 11.23 11.49
N ASP A 161 1.62 11.52 11.12
CA ASP A 161 0.49 11.55 12.05
C ASP A 161 0.13 10.14 12.50
N LYS A 162 0.36 9.84 13.78
CA LYS A 162 0.09 8.53 14.38
C LYS A 162 -1.40 8.23 14.49
N SER A 163 -2.27 9.24 14.47
CA SER A 163 -3.73 9.04 14.47
C SER A 163 -4.23 8.37 13.19
N LEU A 164 -3.40 8.30 12.15
CA LEU A 164 -3.70 7.64 10.89
C LEU A 164 -3.46 6.13 10.90
N LEU A 165 -2.86 5.58 11.97
CA LEU A 165 -2.76 4.14 12.15
C LEU A 165 -4.14 3.51 12.35
N PRO A 166 -4.35 2.23 12.02
CA PRO A 166 -5.62 1.54 12.23
C PRO A 166 -6.11 1.67 13.68
N GLU A 167 -7.37 2.09 13.87
CA GLU A 167 -7.95 2.38 15.19
C GLU A 167 -8.17 1.14 16.06
N ASN A 168 -8.34 -0.05 15.46
CA ASN A 168 -8.61 -1.30 16.17
C ASN A 168 -7.56 -2.36 15.80
N HIS A 169 -6.87 -2.90 16.81
CA HIS A 169 -5.97 -4.06 16.75
C HIS A 169 -6.64 -5.31 17.29
#